data_AF-A0A9P8VJ68-F1
#
_entry.id   AF-A0A9P8VJ68-F1
#
_cell.length_a   1.000
_cell.length_b   1.000
_cell.length_c   1.000
_cell.angle_alpha   90.00
_cell.angle_beta   90.00
_cell.angle_gamma   90.00
#
_symmetry.space_group_name_H-M   'P 1'
#
loop_
_entity.id
_entity.type
_entity.pdbx_description
1 polymer ?
#
loop_
_entity_poly.entity_id
_entity_poly.type
_entity_poly.pdbx_seq_one_letter_code
_entity_poly.pdbx_strand_id
1 'polypeptide(L)'
;MHHPATPQGSSPSSSQPPPQQPPAPPAKAPITAETACINIASSSPATWYSHRDAPNIHICSRCYVGYLRDTRFRDDFEGKFLDDGMPRACRFSTPRIQKHLLATAAQTGSLGELLHHMKRRATIPNCKGVEGARASEGIKWFNARDNAIPGMVICEGCWEDFVVVSPFAPRFQPVGYPQDEKTIWACDMAVPYIRKELDRRDVVGDWTGFAAEAGGRLQIPPCGKAQRVPRRSRKWLCPKDMPSVVACPACFCDHVVGSGEEDRWREWTDDPKLQYADNFICALGQFGIGLAMSFAEDRNDYSLFWGALVKAAEGPECNPEGTKGATWYTLRDSDPRDFFVCGLCYAALVEPMGMRNFFMRKPGVAPDAAPRCCLNPRFPRFMTYLQKLLDGYFAQNTDSLSAFAVEYAGLPQCKRYTLLKDAAWYGWPECTICPECYHEFIRGTALANAMPYQGGRWETSTMCKMYSRRMRTLYLEACAKNPPDATEMLAYSEHRTGVYVRTIMVAQRILVQQRLALGEQQRLNAQSLFYTSIGNAHANTVGSSGWTYGAAGVGYGFENSMQLDGARYGKQAREVAASVTSGSATMQVAELERQWEMVE
;
A
#
# COMPACT_ATOMS: atom_id res chain seq x y z
N MET A 1 60.89 29.09 -88.87
CA MET A 1 59.64 29.25 -89.62
C MET A 1 58.56 28.44 -88.95
N HIS A 2 57.34 28.98 -88.92
CA HIS A 2 56.09 28.29 -88.67
C HIS A 2 56.10 26.82 -89.12
N HIS A 3 55.66 25.89 -88.26
CA HIS A 3 54.43 25.12 -88.44
C HIS A 3 54.18 24.15 -87.27
N PRO A 4 52.91 23.89 -86.91
CA PRO A 4 52.51 23.12 -85.74
C PRO A 4 52.31 21.63 -86.08
N ALA A 5 52.47 20.76 -85.08
CA ALA A 5 51.95 19.40 -85.12
C ALA A 5 50.95 19.24 -83.96
N THR A 6 49.69 19.13 -84.33
CA THR A 6 48.55 18.79 -83.47
C THR A 6 48.76 17.40 -82.87
N PRO A 7 48.63 17.18 -81.55
CA PRO A 7 48.79 15.86 -80.97
C PRO A 7 47.57 14.98 -81.23
N GLN A 8 47.87 13.73 -81.57
CA GLN A 8 46.97 12.62 -81.82
C GLN A 8 46.13 12.28 -80.58
N GLY A 9 44.86 11.97 -80.84
CA GLY A 9 43.98 11.30 -79.91
C GLY A 9 44.39 9.85 -79.70
N SER A 10 44.33 9.43 -78.43
CA SER A 10 44.31 8.03 -78.00
C SER A 10 43.00 7.76 -77.26
N SER A 11 42.43 6.60 -77.55
CA SER A 11 41.10 6.08 -77.21
C SER A 11 40.66 6.19 -75.74
N PRO A 12 39.33 6.16 -75.45
CA PRO A 12 38.79 6.41 -74.13
C PRO A 12 38.98 5.21 -73.19
N SER A 13 39.63 5.47 -72.05
CA SER A 13 39.74 4.54 -70.92
C SER A 13 38.43 4.51 -70.14
N SER A 14 37.92 3.31 -69.86
CA SER A 14 36.73 3.09 -69.02
C SER A 14 36.99 3.51 -67.57
N SER A 15 36.29 4.54 -67.11
CA SER A 15 36.25 4.91 -65.69
C SER A 15 35.08 4.19 -65.00
N GLN A 16 35.37 3.24 -64.12
CA GLN A 16 34.39 2.68 -63.19
C GLN A 16 33.92 3.76 -62.19
N PRO A 17 32.64 3.75 -61.77
CA PRO A 17 32.15 4.64 -60.73
C PRO A 17 32.72 4.27 -59.35
N PRO A 18 32.83 5.22 -58.42
CA PRO A 18 33.29 4.94 -57.06
C PRO A 18 32.32 3.99 -56.34
N PRO A 19 32.80 3.19 -55.37
CA PRO A 19 31.93 2.33 -54.56
C PRO A 19 30.89 3.19 -53.83
N GLN A 20 29.60 2.91 -54.06
CA GLN A 20 28.52 3.49 -53.28
C GLN A 20 28.69 3.08 -51.81
N GLN A 21 28.89 4.06 -50.93
CA GLN A 21 28.81 3.84 -49.49
C GLN A 21 27.42 3.27 -49.16
N PRO A 22 27.32 2.21 -48.33
CA PRO A 22 26.04 1.73 -47.85
C PRO A 22 25.28 2.88 -47.18
N PRO A 23 23.95 2.96 -47.34
CA PRO A 23 23.16 3.97 -46.65
C PRO A 23 23.44 3.87 -45.15
N ALA A 24 23.73 5.02 -44.53
CA ALA A 24 23.89 5.11 -43.08
C ALA A 24 22.67 4.46 -42.42
N PRO A 25 22.87 3.60 -41.40
CA PRO A 25 21.74 2.97 -40.72
C PRO A 25 20.79 4.07 -40.22
N PRO A 26 19.46 3.83 -40.31
CA PRO A 26 18.48 4.82 -39.87
C PRO A 26 18.80 5.24 -38.44
N ALA A 27 18.85 6.55 -38.20
CA ALA A 27 19.04 7.10 -36.87
C ALA A 27 18.01 6.45 -35.94
N LYS A 28 18.48 5.70 -34.93
CA LYS A 28 17.60 5.10 -33.91
C LYS A 28 16.73 6.22 -33.35
N ALA A 29 15.40 6.02 -33.33
CA ALA A 29 14.46 6.98 -32.77
C ALA A 29 14.93 7.40 -31.37
N PRO A 30 14.76 8.69 -30.98
CA PRO A 30 15.21 9.17 -29.68
C PRO A 30 14.56 8.34 -28.57
N ILE A 31 15.39 7.77 -27.69
CA ILE A 31 14.93 7.01 -26.52
C ILE A 31 14.29 7.99 -25.55
N THR A 32 12.98 7.89 -25.33
CA THR A 32 12.29 8.61 -24.26
C THR A 32 12.56 7.91 -22.93
N ALA A 33 13.26 8.60 -22.03
CA ALA A 33 13.50 8.11 -20.68
C ALA A 33 12.27 8.38 -19.79
N GLU A 34 11.93 7.43 -18.91
CA GLU A 34 10.98 7.69 -17.84
C GLU A 34 11.45 8.85 -16.96
N THR A 35 10.50 9.57 -16.36
CA THR A 35 10.81 10.69 -15.45
C THR A 35 11.61 10.25 -14.21
N ALA A 36 11.39 9.02 -13.73
CA ALA A 36 12.09 8.45 -12.58
C ALA A 36 12.34 6.95 -12.76
N CYS A 37 13.18 6.39 -11.89
CA CYS A 37 13.41 4.96 -11.85
C CYS A 37 12.14 4.21 -11.43
N ILE A 38 11.70 3.23 -12.22
CA ILE A 38 10.59 2.33 -11.86
C ILE A 38 11.12 1.26 -10.89
N ASN A 39 11.53 1.63 -9.68
CA ASN A 39 12.10 0.71 -8.67
C ASN A 39 11.04 -0.09 -7.89
N ILE A 40 9.76 0.19 -8.12
CA ILE A 40 8.60 -0.53 -7.57
C ILE A 40 8.02 -1.42 -8.66
N ALA A 41 7.48 -2.57 -8.27
CA ALA A 41 6.82 -3.48 -9.21
C ALA A 41 5.64 -2.76 -9.89
N SER A 42 5.76 -2.53 -11.20
CA SER A 42 4.74 -1.92 -12.03
C SER A 42 4.45 -2.77 -13.25
N SER A 43 3.17 -2.87 -13.62
CA SER A 43 2.72 -3.51 -14.87
C SER A 43 2.49 -2.51 -15.99
N SER A 44 2.94 -1.26 -15.84
CA SER A 44 2.79 -0.22 -16.86
C SER A 44 3.53 -0.61 -18.15
N PRO A 45 2.97 -0.27 -19.33
CA PRO A 45 3.70 -0.34 -20.57
C PRO A 45 4.96 0.52 -20.50
N ALA A 46 6.12 -0.07 -20.74
CA ALA A 46 7.41 0.64 -20.68
C ALA A 46 8.48 -0.05 -21.51
N THR A 47 9.53 0.69 -21.85
CA THR A 47 10.74 0.10 -22.45
C THR A 47 11.67 -0.40 -21.34
N TRP A 48 11.89 -1.71 -21.32
CA TRP A 48 12.78 -2.38 -20.38
C TRP A 48 14.04 -2.85 -21.10
N TYR A 49 15.19 -2.58 -20.50
CA TYR A 49 16.50 -3.01 -20.98
C TYR A 49 16.98 -4.23 -20.18
N SER A 50 17.64 -5.17 -20.85
CA SER A 50 18.30 -6.31 -20.21
C SER A 50 19.55 -6.72 -20.98
N HIS A 51 20.46 -7.42 -20.30
CA HIS A 51 21.62 -8.03 -20.94
C HIS A 51 21.29 -9.48 -21.31
N ARG A 52 21.81 -9.98 -22.45
CA ARG A 52 21.57 -11.35 -22.94
C ARG A 52 21.86 -12.44 -21.90
N ASP A 53 22.91 -12.23 -21.09
CA ASP A 53 23.34 -13.17 -20.05
C ASP A 53 22.58 -13.01 -18.73
N ALA A 54 21.79 -11.97 -18.57
CA ALA A 54 20.97 -11.72 -17.38
C ALA A 54 19.56 -11.23 -17.78
N PRO A 55 18.79 -12.04 -18.55
CA PRO A 55 17.51 -11.61 -19.14
C PRO A 55 16.42 -11.35 -18.08
N ASN A 56 16.56 -11.94 -16.90
CA ASN A 56 15.62 -11.82 -15.77
C ASN A 56 15.86 -10.57 -14.91
N ILE A 57 16.85 -9.74 -15.27
CA ILE A 57 17.09 -8.46 -14.61
C ILE A 57 16.65 -7.35 -15.56
N HIS A 58 15.63 -6.61 -15.12
CA HIS A 58 15.06 -5.50 -15.88
C HIS A 58 15.65 -4.16 -15.44
N ILE A 59 15.94 -3.32 -16.42
CA ILE A 59 16.47 -1.97 -16.25
C ILE A 59 15.47 -1.02 -16.91
N CYS A 60 14.92 -0.06 -16.16
CA CYS A 60 14.02 0.93 -16.75
C CYS A 60 14.78 1.91 -17.66
N SER A 61 14.08 2.56 -18.59
CA SER A 61 14.69 3.52 -19.53
C SER A 61 15.41 4.67 -18.81
N ARG A 62 14.92 5.14 -17.65
CA ARG A 62 15.62 6.15 -16.82
C ARG A 62 17.01 5.69 -16.38
N CYS A 63 17.13 4.47 -15.86
CA CYS A 63 18.42 3.92 -15.43
C CYS A 63 19.33 3.59 -16.61
N TYR A 64 18.79 3.06 -17.69
CA TYR A 64 19.58 2.82 -18.89
C TYR A 64 20.17 4.13 -19.44
N VAL A 65 19.33 5.16 -19.62
CA VAL A 65 19.77 6.47 -20.10
C VAL A 65 20.74 7.13 -19.14
N GLY A 66 20.48 7.06 -17.83
CA GLY A 66 21.31 7.69 -16.81
C GLY A 66 22.67 7.02 -16.57
N TYR A 67 22.77 5.71 -16.76
CA TYR A 67 23.96 4.95 -16.34
C TYR A 67 24.65 4.14 -17.43
N LEU A 68 23.98 3.80 -18.53
CA LEU A 68 24.50 2.87 -19.54
C LEU A 68 24.62 3.49 -20.95
N ARG A 69 23.67 4.34 -21.35
CA ARG A 69 23.57 4.87 -22.72
C ARG A 69 24.86 5.55 -23.21
N ASP A 70 25.48 6.32 -22.33
CA ASP A 70 26.67 7.13 -22.67
C ASP A 70 27.98 6.39 -22.33
N THR A 71 27.91 5.07 -22.13
CA THR A 71 29.07 4.20 -21.88
C THR A 71 29.38 3.31 -23.09
N ARG A 72 30.55 2.67 -23.10
CA ARG A 72 30.91 1.68 -24.14
C ARG A 72 29.99 0.46 -24.17
N PHE A 73 29.26 0.21 -23.08
CA PHE A 73 28.42 -0.97 -22.89
C PHE A 73 26.99 -0.77 -23.40
N ARG A 74 26.68 0.39 -24.00
CA ARG A 74 25.32 0.73 -24.47
C ARG A 74 24.68 -0.36 -25.33
N ASP A 75 25.43 -0.95 -26.25
CA ASP A 75 24.91 -1.91 -27.22
C ASP A 75 24.93 -3.36 -26.67
N ASP A 76 25.42 -3.57 -25.43
CA ASP A 76 25.33 -4.86 -24.74
C ASP A 76 23.95 -5.09 -24.08
N PHE A 77 23.16 -4.03 -23.93
CA PHE A 77 21.82 -4.07 -23.35
C PHE A 77 20.75 -3.83 -24.41
N GLU A 78 19.84 -4.79 -24.56
CA GLU A 78 18.75 -4.72 -25.52
C GLU A 78 17.50 -4.14 -24.85
N GLY A 79 16.93 -3.10 -25.47
CA GLY A 79 15.67 -2.50 -25.05
C GLY A 79 14.48 -3.15 -25.75
N LYS A 80 13.48 -3.58 -24.97
CA LYS A 80 12.22 -4.12 -25.48
C LYS A 80 11.04 -3.38 -24.85
N PHE A 81 10.13 -2.91 -25.69
CA PHE A 81 8.85 -2.38 -25.22
C PHE A 81 7.96 -3.55 -24.77
N LEU A 82 7.48 -3.50 -23.53
CA LEU A 82 6.66 -4.55 -22.94
C LEU A 82 5.34 -3.94 -22.47
N ASP A 83 4.24 -4.53 -22.95
CA ASP A 83 2.86 -4.22 -22.57
C ASP A 83 2.10 -5.55 -22.41
N ASP A 84 2.59 -6.39 -21.50
CA ASP A 84 2.05 -7.73 -21.23
C ASP A 84 1.34 -7.82 -19.87
N GLY A 85 1.16 -6.67 -19.20
CA GLY A 85 0.55 -6.58 -17.87
C GLY A 85 1.35 -7.25 -16.76
N MET A 86 2.58 -7.71 -17.01
CA MET A 86 3.39 -8.39 -16.00
C MET A 86 4.14 -7.37 -15.13
N PRO A 87 4.06 -7.49 -13.79
CA PRO A 87 4.71 -6.55 -12.88
C PRO A 87 6.24 -6.68 -12.96
N ARG A 88 6.92 -5.56 -13.21
CA ARG A 88 8.39 -5.45 -13.29
C ARG A 88 8.89 -4.28 -12.46
N ALA A 89 10.08 -4.42 -11.91
CA ALA A 89 10.78 -3.36 -11.21
C ALA A 89 12.22 -3.28 -11.74
N CYS A 90 12.74 -2.07 -11.85
CA CYS A 90 14.11 -1.77 -12.16
C CYS A 90 14.99 -2.24 -11.01
N ARG A 91 15.88 -3.19 -11.30
CA ARG A 91 16.85 -3.72 -10.33
C ARG A 91 18.24 -3.10 -10.47
N PHE A 92 18.35 -2.04 -11.29
CA PHE A 92 19.62 -1.39 -11.61
C PHE A 92 19.94 -0.22 -10.69
N SER A 93 18.94 0.30 -9.97
CA SER A 93 19.08 1.49 -9.13
C SER A 93 19.49 1.16 -7.70
N THR A 94 20.47 0.27 -7.53
CA THR A 94 21.00 -0.11 -6.21
C THR A 94 22.36 0.55 -5.97
N PRO A 95 22.70 0.92 -4.72
CA PRO A 95 24.00 1.49 -4.41
C PRO A 95 25.17 0.61 -4.86
N ARG A 96 25.05 -0.71 -4.73
CA ARG A 96 26.07 -1.64 -5.23
C ARG A 96 26.34 -1.52 -6.73
N ILE A 97 25.28 -1.42 -7.55
CA ILE A 97 25.46 -1.24 -9.00
C ILE A 97 26.02 0.15 -9.29
N GLN A 98 25.41 1.18 -8.72
CA GLN A 98 25.70 2.58 -9.04
C GLN A 98 27.06 3.05 -8.53
N LYS A 99 27.42 2.73 -7.29
CA LYS A 99 28.64 3.22 -6.62
C LYS A 99 29.86 2.32 -6.88
N HIS A 100 29.67 1.03 -7.18
CA HIS A 100 30.77 0.06 -7.26
C HIS A 100 30.85 -0.66 -8.62
N LEU A 101 29.85 -1.45 -8.99
CA LEU A 101 29.98 -2.37 -10.14
C LEU A 101 30.13 -1.63 -11.47
N LEU A 102 29.44 -0.50 -11.66
CA LEU A 102 29.60 0.34 -12.84
C LEU A 102 30.98 1.01 -12.89
N ALA A 103 31.49 1.46 -11.75
CA ALA A 103 32.83 2.04 -11.66
C ALA A 103 33.91 0.99 -12.01
N THR A 104 33.80 -0.22 -11.47
CA THR A 104 34.69 -1.33 -11.82
C THR A 104 34.60 -1.69 -13.30
N ALA A 105 33.38 -1.75 -13.86
CA ALA A 105 33.20 -2.03 -15.28
C ALA A 105 33.83 -0.95 -16.17
N ALA A 106 33.69 0.32 -15.80
CA ALA A 106 34.32 1.44 -16.51
C ALA A 106 35.85 1.36 -16.45
N GLN A 107 36.43 1.02 -15.30
CA GLN A 107 37.87 0.90 -15.08
C GLN A 107 38.48 -0.30 -15.82
N THR A 108 37.84 -1.45 -15.74
CA THR A 108 38.34 -2.72 -16.32
C THR A 108 37.96 -2.91 -17.79
N GLY A 109 36.96 -2.17 -18.28
CA GLY A 109 36.38 -2.37 -19.60
C GLY A 109 35.53 -3.64 -19.72
N SER A 110 35.13 -4.27 -18.60
CA SER A 110 34.40 -5.55 -18.58
C SER A 110 33.14 -5.49 -17.73
N LEU A 111 32.04 -6.07 -18.22
CA LEU A 111 30.78 -6.23 -17.47
C LEU A 111 30.78 -7.45 -16.53
N GLY A 112 31.88 -8.21 -16.43
CA GLY A 112 31.91 -9.52 -15.77
C GLY A 112 31.35 -9.53 -14.35
N GLU A 113 31.81 -8.62 -13.47
CA GLU A 113 31.32 -8.53 -12.09
C GLU A 113 29.86 -8.09 -12.01
N LEU A 114 29.45 -7.14 -12.87
CA LEU A 114 28.07 -6.68 -12.94
C LEU A 114 27.14 -7.82 -13.34
N LEU A 115 27.49 -8.59 -14.39
CA LEU A 115 26.69 -9.72 -14.86
C LEU A 115 26.64 -10.86 -13.84
N HIS A 116 27.75 -11.12 -13.14
CA HIS A 116 27.76 -12.08 -12.04
C HIS A 116 26.77 -11.66 -10.94
N HIS A 117 26.81 -10.39 -10.52
CA HIS A 117 25.86 -9.87 -9.54
C HIS A 117 24.41 -9.93 -10.04
N MET A 118 24.13 -9.53 -11.29
CA MET A 118 22.79 -9.58 -11.89
C MET A 118 22.23 -11.00 -11.90
N LYS A 119 23.02 -12.00 -12.32
CA LYS A 119 22.63 -13.42 -12.29
C LYS A 119 22.31 -13.89 -10.88
N ARG A 120 23.16 -13.55 -9.90
CA ARG A 120 22.94 -13.89 -8.49
C ARG A 120 21.71 -13.21 -7.92
N ARG A 121 21.48 -11.93 -8.19
CA ARG A 121 20.30 -11.21 -7.70
C ARG A 121 19.01 -11.71 -8.31
N ALA A 122 19.03 -12.27 -9.51
CA ALA A 122 17.85 -12.88 -10.13
C ALA A 122 17.33 -14.08 -9.32
N THR A 123 18.19 -14.78 -8.58
CA THR A 123 17.82 -15.96 -7.76
C THR A 123 17.42 -15.60 -6.33
N ILE A 124 17.52 -14.32 -5.94
CA ILE A 124 17.26 -13.87 -4.57
C ILE A 124 15.91 -13.14 -4.53
N PRO A 125 14.97 -13.53 -3.63
CA PRO A 125 13.71 -12.84 -3.46
C PRO A 125 13.89 -11.36 -3.15
N ASN A 126 12.97 -10.52 -3.63
CA ASN A 126 12.96 -9.11 -3.29
C ASN A 126 12.59 -8.92 -1.82
N CYS A 127 13.14 -7.86 -1.21
CA CYS A 127 12.76 -7.43 0.13
C CYS A 127 11.24 -7.19 0.22
N LYS A 128 10.59 -7.72 1.27
CA LYS A 128 9.17 -7.50 1.55
C LYS A 128 8.89 -6.23 2.36
N GLY A 129 9.94 -5.42 2.57
CA GLY A 129 9.85 -4.17 3.28
C GLY A 129 9.54 -4.37 4.77
N VAL A 130 8.88 -3.37 5.34
CA VAL A 130 8.46 -3.32 6.75
C VAL A 130 7.23 -4.20 7.05
N GLU A 131 6.52 -4.70 6.02
CA GLU A 131 5.40 -5.65 6.19
C GLU A 131 5.92 -7.07 6.47
N GLY A 132 7.15 -7.36 6.06
CA GLY A 132 7.87 -8.60 6.38
C GLY A 132 7.45 -9.83 5.58
N ALA A 133 8.07 -10.96 5.92
CA ALA A 133 7.88 -12.24 5.25
C ALA A 133 7.67 -13.36 6.26
N ARG A 134 6.92 -14.39 5.86
CA ARG A 134 6.78 -15.66 6.61
C ARG A 134 7.91 -16.62 6.27
N ALA A 135 8.13 -17.62 7.14
CA ALA A 135 9.12 -18.68 6.91
C ALA A 135 8.92 -19.41 5.57
N SER A 136 7.67 -19.60 5.14
CA SER A 136 7.29 -20.24 3.87
C SER A 136 7.76 -19.49 2.61
N GLU A 137 8.20 -18.23 2.74
CA GLU A 137 8.69 -17.43 1.61
C GLU A 137 10.18 -17.66 1.33
N GLY A 138 10.88 -18.47 2.14
CA GLY A 138 12.25 -18.90 1.85
C GLY A 138 13.30 -17.78 1.85
N ILE A 139 13.03 -16.66 2.52
CA ILE A 139 13.97 -15.55 2.63
C ILE A 139 15.06 -15.91 3.64
N LYS A 140 16.34 -15.74 3.24
CA LYS A 140 17.47 -15.82 4.17
C LYS A 140 17.68 -14.49 4.86
N TRP A 141 18.15 -14.55 6.10
CA TRP A 141 18.28 -13.40 6.99
C TRP A 141 19.68 -13.28 7.56
N PHE A 142 20.08 -12.04 7.84
CA PHE A 142 21.35 -11.65 8.45
C PHE A 142 21.07 -10.80 9.69
N ASN A 143 21.91 -10.92 10.71
CA ASN A 143 21.86 -10.08 11.91
C ASN A 143 23.25 -9.54 12.26
N ALA A 144 23.28 -8.54 13.14
CA ALA A 144 24.54 -8.01 13.65
C ALA A 144 25.28 -9.07 14.49
N ARG A 145 26.59 -9.20 14.30
CA ARG A 145 27.45 -10.09 15.09
C ARG A 145 27.43 -9.70 16.56
N ASP A 146 27.66 -10.69 17.41
CA ASP A 146 27.76 -10.52 18.87
C ASP A 146 26.55 -9.80 19.49
N ASN A 147 25.40 -9.87 18.81
CA ASN A 147 24.18 -9.15 19.16
C ASN A 147 24.38 -7.63 19.32
N ALA A 148 25.30 -7.03 18.54
CA ALA A 148 25.64 -5.62 18.61
C ALA A 148 24.46 -4.68 18.34
N ILE A 149 23.44 -5.15 17.59
CA ILE A 149 22.17 -4.46 17.38
C ILE A 149 21.05 -5.48 17.67
N PRO A 150 20.55 -5.54 18.93
CA PRO A 150 19.57 -6.54 19.33
C PRO A 150 18.27 -6.45 18.53
N GLY A 151 17.81 -7.61 18.06
CA GLY A 151 16.55 -7.75 17.30
C GLY A 151 16.67 -7.40 15.81
N MET A 152 17.82 -6.90 15.33
CA MET A 152 17.98 -6.53 13.93
C MET A 152 18.00 -7.74 13.00
N VAL A 153 17.21 -7.69 11.93
CA VAL A 153 17.22 -8.67 10.83
C VAL A 153 17.22 -7.99 9.45
N ILE A 154 18.08 -8.48 8.57
CA ILE A 154 18.26 -7.98 7.20
C ILE A 154 18.02 -9.12 6.22
N CYS A 155 17.12 -8.93 5.26
CA CYS A 155 16.89 -9.95 4.23
C CYS A 155 18.07 -10.04 3.24
N GLU A 156 18.28 -11.21 2.63
CA GLU A 156 19.35 -11.47 1.65
C GLU A 156 19.35 -10.47 0.49
N GLY A 157 18.18 -10.00 0.04
CA GLY A 157 18.09 -8.95 -0.98
C GLY A 157 18.73 -7.64 -0.55
N CYS A 158 18.40 -7.13 0.64
CA CYS A 158 18.99 -5.90 1.18
C CYS A 158 20.47 -6.10 1.56
N TRP A 159 20.85 -7.30 2.02
CA TRP A 159 22.24 -7.64 2.23
C TRP A 159 23.06 -7.47 0.94
N GLU A 160 22.60 -8.07 -0.16
CA GLU A 160 23.33 -8.02 -1.43
C GLU A 160 23.34 -6.63 -2.09
N ASP A 161 22.31 -5.80 -1.86
CA ASP A 161 22.18 -4.49 -2.51
C ASP A 161 22.84 -3.34 -1.74
N PHE A 162 22.86 -3.43 -0.40
CA PHE A 162 23.28 -2.34 0.48
C PHE A 162 24.45 -2.74 1.38
N VAL A 163 24.37 -3.88 2.05
CA VAL A 163 25.29 -4.19 3.16
C VAL A 163 26.60 -4.81 2.70
N VAL A 164 26.58 -5.68 1.69
CA VAL A 164 27.79 -6.41 1.25
C VAL A 164 28.89 -5.49 0.69
N VAL A 165 28.52 -4.28 0.26
CA VAL A 165 29.46 -3.25 -0.21
C VAL A 165 29.86 -2.25 0.88
N SER A 166 29.19 -2.29 2.03
CA SER A 166 29.54 -1.47 3.19
C SER A 166 30.82 -1.99 3.84
N PRO A 167 31.69 -1.11 4.37
CA PRO A 167 32.80 -1.52 5.24
C PRO A 167 32.33 -2.26 6.51
N PHE A 168 31.05 -2.17 6.85
CA PHE A 168 30.45 -2.88 7.98
C PHE A 168 30.00 -4.29 7.65
N ALA A 169 30.08 -4.76 6.40
CA ALA A 169 29.71 -6.14 6.05
C ALA A 169 30.30 -7.22 7.00
N PRO A 170 31.58 -7.15 7.43
CA PRO A 170 32.16 -8.11 8.36
C PRO A 170 31.53 -8.10 9.77
N ARG A 171 30.75 -7.07 10.12
CA ARG A 171 30.04 -6.92 11.40
C ARG A 171 28.67 -7.60 11.40
N PHE A 172 28.26 -8.20 10.29
CA PHE A 172 27.05 -8.99 10.18
C PHE A 172 27.36 -10.47 9.98
N GLN A 173 26.36 -11.32 10.22
CA GLN A 173 26.42 -12.76 9.99
C GLN A 173 25.06 -13.29 9.56
N PRO A 174 24.99 -14.45 8.88
CA PRO A 174 23.74 -15.15 8.67
C PRO A 174 23.08 -15.49 10.01
N VAL A 175 21.76 -15.39 10.08
CA VAL A 175 21.02 -15.84 11.27
C VAL A 175 21.15 -17.36 11.38
N GLY A 176 21.66 -17.83 12.52
CA GLY A 176 21.98 -19.25 12.75
C GLY A 176 20.81 -20.13 13.14
N TYR A 177 19.59 -19.59 13.20
CA TYR A 177 18.37 -20.30 13.59
C TYR A 177 17.24 -20.04 12.58
N PRO A 178 16.35 -21.02 12.34
CA PRO A 178 15.23 -20.85 11.41
C PRO A 178 14.21 -19.85 11.96
N GLN A 179 13.51 -19.19 11.03
CA GLN A 179 12.35 -18.38 11.36
C GLN A 179 11.18 -19.30 11.79
N ASP A 180 10.52 -18.97 12.90
CA ASP A 180 9.34 -19.68 13.37
C ASP A 180 8.16 -19.48 12.39
N GLU A 181 7.43 -20.56 12.07
CA GLU A 181 6.36 -20.57 11.05
C GLU A 181 5.21 -19.58 11.35
N LYS A 182 4.99 -19.22 12.62
CA LYS A 182 3.96 -18.28 13.04
C LYS A 182 4.45 -16.83 13.07
N THR A 183 5.75 -16.61 12.94
CA THR A 183 6.36 -15.28 13.01
C THR A 183 6.53 -14.65 11.63
N ILE A 184 6.43 -13.32 11.59
CA ILE A 184 6.74 -12.51 10.42
C ILE A 184 7.97 -11.67 10.77
N TRP A 185 9.02 -11.79 9.97
CA TRP A 185 10.21 -10.96 10.10
C TRP A 185 10.17 -9.84 9.07
N ALA A 186 10.41 -8.61 9.51
CA ALA A 186 10.47 -7.42 8.66
C ALA A 186 11.91 -6.97 8.49
N CYS A 187 12.32 -6.60 7.28
CA CYS A 187 13.70 -6.24 7.03
C CYS A 187 14.00 -4.82 7.55
N ASP A 188 14.95 -4.67 8.47
CA ASP A 188 15.25 -3.37 9.08
C ASP A 188 15.93 -2.40 8.11
N MET A 189 16.63 -2.91 7.10
CA MET A 189 17.13 -2.08 5.99
C MET A 189 16.02 -1.47 5.12
N ALA A 190 14.76 -1.91 5.28
CA ALA A 190 13.62 -1.25 4.66
C ALA A 190 13.19 0.02 5.42
N VAL A 191 13.60 0.17 6.69
CA VAL A 191 13.34 1.38 7.47
C VAL A 191 14.24 2.50 6.93
N PRO A 192 13.66 3.62 6.44
CA PRO A 192 14.44 4.68 5.80
C PRO A 192 15.55 5.25 6.68
N TYR A 193 15.28 5.46 7.98
CA TYR A 193 16.29 5.98 8.91
C TYR A 193 17.53 5.07 9.01
N ILE A 194 17.33 3.76 9.22
CA ILE A 194 18.42 2.79 9.37
C ILE A 194 19.29 2.76 8.12
N ARG A 195 18.67 2.81 6.94
CA ARG A 195 19.39 2.84 5.66
C ARG A 195 20.16 4.15 5.46
N LYS A 196 19.57 5.31 5.77
CA LYS A 196 20.26 6.61 5.71
C LYS A 196 21.45 6.65 6.68
N GLU A 197 21.29 6.10 7.87
CA GLU A 197 22.38 6.00 8.85
C GLU A 197 23.49 5.07 8.39
N LEU A 198 23.18 3.94 7.72
CA LEU A 198 24.19 3.10 7.09
C LEU A 198 24.99 3.92 6.06
N ASP A 199 24.31 4.53 5.10
CA ASP A 199 24.94 5.33 4.04
C ASP A 199 25.82 6.46 4.61
N ARG A 200 25.38 7.13 5.68
CA ARG A 200 26.09 8.25 6.32
C ARG A 200 27.33 7.78 7.09
N ARG A 201 27.20 6.71 7.88
CA ARG A 201 28.26 6.23 8.77
C ARG A 201 29.29 5.38 8.03
N ASP A 202 28.89 4.74 6.92
CA ASP A 202 29.78 4.01 6.01
C ASP A 202 30.93 4.88 5.52
N VAL A 203 30.66 6.14 5.15
CA VAL A 203 31.67 7.07 4.60
C VAL A 203 32.82 7.33 5.59
N VAL A 204 32.51 7.37 6.89
CA VAL A 204 33.49 7.69 7.95
C VAL A 204 33.91 6.47 8.76
N GLY A 205 33.41 5.27 8.43
CA GLY A 205 33.74 4.02 9.12
C GLY A 205 33.22 3.93 10.57
N ASP A 206 32.17 4.66 10.92
CA ASP A 206 31.64 4.74 12.29
C ASP A 206 30.60 3.65 12.60
N TRP A 207 31.07 2.42 12.81
CA TRP A 207 30.22 1.28 13.16
C TRP A 207 29.45 1.50 14.47
N THR A 208 30.10 2.07 15.49
CA THR A 208 29.50 2.28 16.81
C THR A 208 28.34 3.26 16.73
N GLY A 209 28.51 4.35 15.98
CA GLY A 209 27.44 5.30 15.72
C GLY A 209 26.28 4.67 14.95
N PHE A 210 26.56 3.89 13.90
CA PHE A 210 25.51 3.16 13.16
C PHE A 210 24.74 2.20 14.08
N ALA A 211 25.43 1.39 14.87
CA ALA A 211 24.80 0.41 15.76
C ALA A 211 23.91 1.08 16.82
N ALA A 212 24.37 2.21 17.39
CA ALA A 212 23.60 2.98 18.35
C ALA A 212 22.32 3.57 17.73
N GLU A 213 22.41 4.18 16.55
CA GLU A 213 21.27 4.82 15.89
C GLU A 213 20.25 3.80 15.37
N ALA A 214 20.73 2.71 14.75
CA ALA A 214 19.87 1.62 14.31
C ALA A 214 19.17 0.95 15.50
N GLY A 215 19.90 0.62 16.56
CA GLY A 215 19.35 0.06 17.79
C GLY A 215 18.32 0.99 18.44
N GLY A 216 18.63 2.29 18.52
CA GLY A 216 17.72 3.31 19.04
C GLY A 216 16.42 3.36 18.24
N ARG A 217 16.49 3.36 16.91
CA ARG A 217 15.30 3.35 16.05
C ARG A 217 14.45 2.10 16.23
N LEU A 218 15.04 0.92 16.43
CA LEU A 218 14.31 -0.32 16.67
C LEU A 218 13.53 -0.32 18.00
N GLN A 219 13.95 0.48 18.98
CA GLN A 219 13.22 0.64 20.25
C GLN A 219 12.05 1.63 20.15
N ILE A 220 11.94 2.41 19.06
CA ILE A 220 10.84 3.36 18.87
C ILE A 220 9.60 2.60 18.37
N PRO A 221 8.45 2.71 19.06
CA PRO A 221 7.22 2.05 18.63
C PRO A 221 6.81 2.45 17.21
N PRO A 222 6.29 1.52 16.40
CA PRO A 222 5.88 1.82 15.04
C PRO A 222 4.77 2.88 14.99
N CYS A 223 4.69 3.56 13.85
CA CYS A 223 3.64 4.52 13.58
C CYS A 223 2.28 3.80 13.48
N GLY A 224 1.22 4.41 14.04
CA GLY A 224 -0.16 3.97 13.83
C GLY A 224 -0.69 4.21 12.41
N LYS A 225 0.16 4.70 11.49
CA LYS A 225 -0.19 5.12 10.12
C LYS A 225 -1.37 6.12 10.17
N ALA A 226 -2.45 5.85 9.44
CA ALA A 226 -3.66 6.67 9.43
C ALA A 226 -4.63 6.40 10.61
N GLN A 227 -4.25 5.58 11.60
CA GLN A 227 -5.09 5.30 12.76
C GLN A 227 -4.95 6.39 13.82
N ARG A 228 -6.06 6.66 14.53
CA ARG A 228 -6.07 7.50 15.73
C ARG A 228 -5.45 6.71 16.88
N VAL A 229 -4.41 7.27 17.48
CA VAL A 229 -3.71 6.69 18.64
C VAL A 229 -3.77 7.64 19.84
N PRO A 230 -3.78 7.13 21.08
CA PRO A 230 -3.88 7.98 22.26
C PRO A 230 -2.77 9.03 22.30
N ARG A 231 -3.14 10.28 22.60
CA ARG A 231 -2.21 11.42 22.67
C ARG A 231 -1.02 11.11 23.58
N ARG A 232 -1.28 10.52 24.75
CA ARG A 232 -0.27 10.22 25.77
C ARG A 232 0.58 8.97 25.48
N SER A 233 0.33 8.26 24.38
CA SER A 233 1.07 7.02 24.06
C SER A 233 2.54 7.24 23.69
N ARG A 234 2.92 8.48 23.34
CA ARG A 234 4.26 8.84 22.86
C ARG A 234 4.48 10.35 22.94
N LYS A 235 5.72 10.78 22.84
CA LYS A 235 6.09 12.19 22.68
C LYS A 235 5.91 12.58 21.22
N TRP A 236 4.96 13.46 20.93
CA TRP A 236 4.69 13.91 19.58
C TRP A 236 5.60 15.08 19.20
N LEU A 237 5.88 15.22 17.91
CA LEU A 237 6.58 16.37 17.36
C LEU A 237 5.64 17.13 16.42
N CYS A 238 5.79 18.46 16.34
CA CYS A 238 5.03 19.29 15.41
C CYS A 238 5.93 20.34 14.76
N PRO A 239 5.57 20.82 13.56
CA PRO A 239 6.17 22.02 13.02
C PRO A 239 5.90 23.23 13.92
N LYS A 240 6.88 24.13 14.03
CA LYS A 240 6.79 25.35 14.86
C LYS A 240 5.55 26.20 14.50
N ASP A 241 5.28 26.33 13.20
CA ASP A 241 4.19 27.18 12.67
C ASP A 241 2.87 26.43 12.46
N MET A 242 2.83 25.10 12.64
CA MET A 242 1.64 24.27 12.45
C MET A 242 1.45 23.28 13.61
N PRO A 243 1.15 23.76 14.83
CA PRO A 243 1.01 22.90 16.00
C PRO A 243 -0.18 21.92 15.92
N SER A 244 -1.10 22.13 14.96
CA SER A 244 -2.20 21.20 14.65
C SER A 244 -1.75 19.92 13.93
N VAL A 245 -0.56 19.95 13.32
CA VAL A 245 0.03 18.83 12.60
C VAL A 245 1.03 18.13 13.51
N VAL A 246 0.83 16.83 13.74
CA VAL A 246 1.70 16.04 14.63
C VAL A 246 2.32 14.85 13.92
N ALA A 247 3.55 14.55 14.29
CA ALA A 247 4.32 13.39 13.86
C ALA A 247 4.72 12.55 15.06
N CYS A 248 4.63 11.21 14.93
CA CYS A 248 5.18 10.33 15.95
C CYS A 248 6.71 10.22 15.80
N PRO A 249 7.44 9.83 16.85
CA PRO A 249 8.90 9.71 16.80
C PRO A 249 9.40 8.80 15.67
N ALA A 250 8.75 7.67 15.39
CA ALA A 250 9.13 6.76 14.31
C ALA A 250 9.16 7.47 12.94
N CYS A 251 8.04 8.08 12.54
CA CYS A 251 7.96 8.84 11.30
C CYS A 251 8.88 10.06 11.28
N PHE A 252 9.08 10.74 12.42
CA PHE A 252 10.01 11.85 12.49
C PHE A 252 11.45 11.38 12.21
N CYS A 253 11.88 10.28 12.82
CA CYS A 253 13.18 9.66 12.52
C CYS A 253 13.28 9.22 11.06
N ASP A 254 12.27 8.50 10.53
CA ASP A 254 12.34 7.93 9.19
C ASP A 254 12.35 8.98 8.07
N HIS A 255 11.71 10.12 8.31
CA HIS A 255 11.48 11.12 7.27
C HIS A 255 12.26 12.42 7.53
N VAL A 256 12.21 12.98 8.74
CA VAL A 256 12.74 14.33 9.01
C VAL A 256 14.19 14.33 9.44
N VAL A 257 14.62 13.35 10.25
CA VAL A 257 16.02 13.31 10.71
C VAL A 257 16.96 13.03 9.53
N GLY A 258 17.99 13.85 9.39
CA GLY A 258 18.95 13.85 8.29
C GLY A 258 18.46 14.57 7.03
N SER A 259 17.28 15.19 7.05
CA SER A 259 16.73 15.92 5.88
C SER A 259 17.21 17.37 5.78
N GLY A 260 17.64 17.97 6.89
CA GLY A 260 17.96 19.40 7.00
C GLY A 260 16.76 20.26 7.44
N GLU A 261 15.58 19.67 7.61
CA GLU A 261 14.36 20.37 8.02
C GLU A 261 14.06 20.27 9.54
N GLU A 262 14.95 19.66 10.33
CA GLU A 262 14.74 19.37 11.76
C GLU A 262 14.49 20.63 12.61
N ASP A 263 15.15 21.74 12.25
CA ASP A 263 15.07 23.01 12.97
C ASP A 263 13.67 23.64 12.88
N ARG A 264 12.84 23.22 11.93
CA ARG A 264 11.44 23.68 11.79
C ARG A 264 10.48 22.94 12.69
N TRP A 265 10.95 21.91 13.40
CA TRP A 265 10.16 21.09 14.29
C TRP A 265 10.47 21.38 15.76
N ARG A 266 9.55 20.96 16.62
CA ARG A 266 9.70 20.98 18.07
C ARG A 266 8.91 19.83 18.70
N GLU A 267 9.22 19.50 19.95
CA GLU A 267 8.33 18.66 20.75
C GLU A 267 6.96 19.35 20.87
N TRP A 268 5.90 18.59 20.65
CA TRP A 268 4.54 19.09 20.78
C TRP A 268 4.23 19.29 22.26
N THR A 269 3.83 20.50 22.61
CA THR A 269 3.35 20.88 23.94
C THR A 269 1.85 21.17 23.85
N ASP A 270 1.09 20.99 24.95
CA ASP A 270 -0.37 21.17 24.97
C ASP A 270 -0.79 22.51 24.32
N ASP A 271 -1.26 22.44 23.07
CA ASP A 271 -1.85 23.56 22.35
C ASP A 271 -3.30 23.74 22.86
N PRO A 272 -3.70 24.93 23.33
CA PRO A 272 -5.07 25.20 23.79
C PRO A 272 -6.15 24.78 22.78
N LYS A 273 -5.88 24.84 21.47
CA LYS A 273 -6.83 24.43 20.41
C LYS A 273 -6.98 22.92 20.28
N LEU A 274 -6.00 22.15 20.75
CA LEU A 274 -5.99 20.68 20.70
C LEU A 274 -6.01 20.05 22.09
N GLN A 275 -6.17 20.86 23.15
CA GLN A 275 -6.11 20.42 24.54
C GLN A 275 -7.13 19.31 24.85
N TYR A 276 -8.26 19.30 24.13
CA TYR A 276 -9.35 18.32 24.24
C TYR A 276 -9.25 17.12 23.29
N ALA A 277 -8.22 17.06 22.43
CA ALA A 277 -8.02 15.89 21.59
C ALA A 277 -7.40 14.75 22.41
N ASP A 278 -8.16 13.67 22.61
CA ASP A 278 -7.68 12.46 23.29
C ASP A 278 -6.79 11.59 22.39
N ASN A 279 -6.92 11.74 21.06
CA ASN A 279 -6.23 10.91 20.08
C ASN A 279 -5.70 11.74 18.91
N PHE A 280 -4.52 11.34 18.42
CA PHE A 280 -3.84 11.94 17.28
C PHE A 280 -3.70 10.97 16.10
N ILE A 281 -3.64 11.53 14.90
CA ILE A 281 -3.22 10.83 13.67
C ILE A 281 -1.84 11.39 13.30
N CYS A 282 -0.87 10.51 13.06
CA CYS A 282 0.44 10.93 12.57
C CYS A 282 0.32 11.45 11.14
N ALA A 283 0.65 12.72 10.89
CA ALA A 283 0.61 13.32 9.55
C ALA A 283 1.56 12.60 8.59
N LEU A 284 2.82 12.38 8.99
CA LEU A 284 3.79 11.59 8.21
C LEU A 284 3.44 10.10 8.11
N GLY A 285 2.50 9.61 8.93
CA GLY A 285 1.93 8.27 8.81
C GLY A 285 0.84 8.15 7.74
N GLN A 286 0.38 9.29 7.19
CA GLN A 286 -0.56 9.31 6.07
C GLN A 286 0.22 9.09 4.77
N PHE A 287 -0.26 8.12 3.97
CA PHE A 287 0.39 7.69 2.72
C PHE A 287 0.84 8.85 1.82
N GLY A 288 -0.06 9.81 1.57
CA GLY A 288 0.26 10.94 0.69
C GLY A 288 1.35 11.85 1.24
N ILE A 289 1.31 12.18 2.54
CA ILE A 289 2.29 13.09 3.14
C ILE A 289 3.68 12.42 3.18
N GLY A 290 3.74 11.13 3.52
CA GLY A 290 4.98 10.36 3.44
C GLY A 290 5.55 10.32 2.02
N LEU A 291 4.69 10.17 1.00
CA LEU A 291 5.11 10.21 -0.40
C LEU A 291 5.60 11.59 -0.83
N ALA A 292 4.94 12.66 -0.41
CA ALA A 292 5.38 14.04 -0.66
C ALA A 292 6.77 14.29 -0.08
N MET A 293 7.08 13.73 1.11
CA MET A 293 8.42 13.78 1.68
C MET A 293 9.44 13.02 0.84
N SER A 294 9.11 11.79 0.39
CA SER A 294 10.03 11.04 -0.49
C SER A 294 10.34 11.79 -1.79
N PHE A 295 9.35 12.42 -2.43
CA PHE A 295 9.58 13.26 -3.61
C PHE A 295 10.38 14.52 -3.29
N ALA A 296 10.17 15.13 -2.13
CA ALA A 296 10.94 16.27 -1.67
C ALA A 296 12.43 15.91 -1.51
N GLU A 297 12.73 14.76 -0.90
CA GLU A 297 14.10 14.24 -0.78
C GLU A 297 14.72 13.96 -2.15
N ASP A 298 14.02 13.24 -3.02
CA ASP A 298 14.52 12.87 -4.35
C ASP A 298 14.82 14.09 -5.25
N ARG A 299 14.05 15.18 -5.09
CA ARG A 299 14.19 16.41 -5.87
C ARG A 299 14.98 17.51 -5.17
N ASN A 300 15.35 17.29 -3.90
CA ASN A 300 15.87 18.32 -3.01
C ASN A 300 14.99 19.60 -3.01
N ASP A 301 13.67 19.41 -2.98
CA ASP A 301 12.66 20.47 -2.95
C ASP A 301 11.62 20.19 -1.86
N TYR A 302 11.93 20.62 -0.64
CA TYR A 302 11.05 20.45 0.51
C TYR A 302 9.78 21.31 0.46
N SER A 303 9.65 22.24 -0.49
CA SER A 303 8.40 23.01 -0.63
C SER A 303 7.19 22.10 -0.95
N LEU A 304 7.43 20.97 -1.63
CA LEU A 304 6.43 19.94 -1.92
C LEU A 304 5.86 19.33 -0.63
N PHE A 305 6.75 18.94 0.29
CA PHE A 305 6.38 18.36 1.58
C PHE A 305 5.66 19.38 2.46
N TRP A 306 6.22 20.59 2.57
CA TRP A 306 5.62 21.65 3.38
C TRP A 306 4.28 22.12 2.84
N GLY A 307 4.10 22.18 1.51
CA GLY A 307 2.81 22.45 0.88
C GLY A 307 1.74 21.43 1.27
N ALA A 308 2.09 20.14 1.30
CA ALA A 308 1.18 19.09 1.74
C ALA A 308 0.81 19.23 3.23
N LEU A 309 1.78 19.57 4.11
CA LEU A 309 1.51 19.81 5.53
C LEU A 309 0.60 21.02 5.76
N VAL A 310 0.82 22.13 5.03
CA VAL A 310 -0.07 23.30 5.09
C VAL A 310 -1.49 22.91 4.70
N LYS A 311 -1.66 22.11 3.64
CA LYS A 311 -3.00 21.61 3.27
C LYS A 311 -3.61 20.66 4.29
N ALA A 312 -2.81 19.90 5.02
CA ALA A 312 -3.28 19.09 6.14
C ALA A 312 -3.67 19.95 7.35
N ALA A 313 -2.99 21.07 7.59
CA ALA A 313 -3.26 21.98 8.71
C ALA A 313 -4.50 22.86 8.49
N GLU A 314 -4.70 23.35 7.26
CA GLU A 314 -5.76 24.31 6.90
C GLU A 314 -7.02 23.63 6.34
N GLY A 315 -6.86 22.47 5.71
CA GLY A 315 -7.92 21.79 4.99
C GLY A 315 -8.67 20.75 5.82
N PRO A 316 -9.87 20.33 5.40
CA PRO A 316 -10.56 19.23 6.02
C PRO A 316 -9.80 17.90 5.81
N GLU A 317 -9.90 17.00 6.79
CA GLU A 317 -9.35 15.65 6.68
C GLU A 317 -9.96 14.91 5.46
N CYS A 318 -9.14 14.09 4.79
CA CYS A 318 -9.65 13.22 3.73
C CYS A 318 -10.41 12.04 4.35
N ASN A 319 -11.73 12.16 4.42
CA ASN A 319 -12.60 11.19 5.07
C ASN A 319 -13.05 10.09 4.07
N PRO A 320 -12.89 8.80 4.41
CA PRO A 320 -13.36 7.71 3.55
C PRO A 320 -14.86 7.72 3.25
N GLU A 321 -15.68 8.29 4.14
CA GLU A 321 -17.14 8.37 3.98
C GLU A 321 -17.59 9.63 3.21
N GLY A 322 -16.66 10.56 2.94
CA GLY A 322 -16.93 11.80 2.21
C GLY A 322 -16.50 13.03 2.99
N THR A 323 -16.00 14.04 2.28
CA THR A 323 -15.47 15.27 2.89
C THR A 323 -16.31 16.49 2.48
N LYS A 324 -16.82 17.25 3.45
CA LYS A 324 -17.48 18.55 3.17
C LYS A 324 -16.46 19.69 3.19
N GLY A 325 -16.72 20.75 2.42
CA GLY A 325 -15.89 21.97 2.43
C GLY A 325 -14.47 21.82 1.87
N ALA A 326 -14.13 20.68 1.26
CA ALA A 326 -12.86 20.51 0.58
C ALA A 326 -12.86 21.25 -0.77
N THR A 327 -11.67 21.72 -1.18
CA THR A 327 -11.45 22.01 -2.60
C THR A 327 -11.30 20.69 -3.35
N TRP A 328 -12.06 20.54 -4.45
CA TRP A 328 -12.09 19.33 -5.25
C TRP A 328 -11.40 19.53 -6.59
N TYR A 329 -10.69 18.49 -7.04
CA TYR A 329 -9.96 18.43 -8.30
C TYR A 329 -10.39 17.22 -9.12
N THR A 330 -10.16 17.31 -10.42
CA THR A 330 -10.45 16.28 -11.42
C THR A 330 -9.47 16.37 -12.58
N LEU A 331 -9.57 15.46 -13.55
CA LEU A 331 -8.74 15.46 -14.76
C LEU A 331 -9.21 16.57 -15.72
N ARG A 332 -8.25 17.36 -16.21
CA ARG A 332 -8.51 18.54 -17.03
C ARG A 332 -9.26 18.22 -18.33
N ASP A 333 -8.85 17.17 -19.02
CA ASP A 333 -9.29 16.92 -20.40
C ASP A 333 -10.58 16.10 -20.48
N SER A 334 -10.94 15.36 -19.42
CA SER A 334 -12.10 14.46 -19.41
C SER A 334 -13.17 14.76 -18.36
N ASP A 335 -12.84 15.50 -17.30
CA ASP A 335 -13.74 15.84 -16.18
C ASP A 335 -14.73 14.72 -15.77
N PRO A 336 -14.26 13.50 -15.40
CA PRO A 336 -15.17 12.39 -15.15
C PRO A 336 -16.11 12.70 -13.99
N ARG A 337 -17.42 12.53 -14.20
CA ARG A 337 -18.49 12.99 -13.29
C ARG A 337 -18.24 12.66 -11.82
N ASP A 338 -17.92 11.40 -11.54
CA ASP A 338 -17.80 10.87 -10.18
C ASP A 338 -16.33 10.72 -9.71
N PHE A 339 -15.38 11.30 -10.46
CA PHE A 339 -13.97 11.29 -10.10
C PHE A 339 -13.59 12.58 -9.36
N PHE A 340 -13.26 12.42 -8.08
CA PHE A 340 -12.95 13.53 -7.18
C PHE A 340 -11.62 13.29 -6.46
N VAL A 341 -10.75 14.30 -6.49
CA VAL A 341 -9.51 14.34 -5.69
C VAL A 341 -9.59 15.51 -4.73
N CYS A 342 -9.51 15.26 -3.42
CA CYS A 342 -9.56 16.34 -2.43
C CYS A 342 -8.24 17.14 -2.42
N GLY A 343 -8.29 18.38 -1.92
CA GLY A 343 -7.12 19.26 -1.88
C GLY A 343 -5.89 18.69 -1.16
N LEU A 344 -6.08 17.89 -0.11
CA LEU A 344 -4.96 17.21 0.57
C LEU A 344 -4.31 16.16 -0.34
N CYS A 345 -5.10 15.24 -0.93
CA CYS A 345 -4.55 14.23 -1.84
C CYS A 345 -3.95 14.87 -3.11
N TYR A 346 -4.50 15.98 -3.58
CA TYR A 346 -3.94 16.73 -4.69
C TYR A 346 -2.54 17.29 -4.33
N ALA A 347 -2.41 17.99 -3.20
CA ALA A 347 -1.13 18.55 -2.76
C ALA A 347 -0.10 17.49 -2.32
N ALA A 348 -0.55 16.34 -1.82
CA ALA A 348 0.33 15.30 -1.28
C ALA A 348 0.69 14.21 -2.31
N LEU A 349 -0.07 14.05 -3.40
CA LEU A 349 0.18 13.03 -4.43
C LEU A 349 0.40 13.65 -5.81
N VAL A 350 -0.54 14.47 -6.28
CA VAL A 350 -0.55 14.99 -7.66
C VAL A 350 0.57 16.02 -7.87
N GLU A 351 0.70 16.99 -6.97
CA GLU A 351 1.74 18.03 -7.09
C GLU A 351 3.17 17.47 -6.96
N PRO A 352 3.50 16.61 -5.97
CA PRO A 352 4.84 16.05 -5.85
C PRO A 352 5.22 15.15 -7.04
N MET A 353 4.26 14.47 -7.66
CA MET A 353 4.48 13.73 -8.92
C MET A 353 4.68 14.66 -10.13
N GLY A 354 4.48 15.97 -10.02
CA GLY A 354 4.57 16.89 -11.16
C GLY A 354 3.38 16.80 -12.11
N MET A 355 2.27 16.19 -11.68
CA MET A 355 1.09 15.92 -12.52
C MET A 355 0.07 17.07 -12.53
N ARG A 356 0.38 18.20 -11.89
CA ARG A 356 -0.51 19.37 -11.72
C ARG A 356 -1.17 19.83 -13.02
N ASN A 357 -0.43 19.83 -14.13
CA ASN A 357 -0.92 20.35 -15.41
C ASN A 357 -2.10 19.53 -15.98
N PHE A 358 -2.19 18.25 -15.64
CA PHE A 358 -3.26 17.36 -16.09
C PHE A 358 -4.54 17.42 -15.24
N PHE A 359 -4.52 18.21 -14.17
CA PHE A 359 -5.64 18.35 -13.25
C PHE A 359 -6.19 19.77 -13.26
N MET A 360 -7.47 19.90 -12.94
CA MET A 360 -8.17 21.17 -12.75
C MET A 360 -9.08 21.09 -11.52
N ARG A 361 -9.56 22.24 -11.03
CA ARG A 361 -10.62 22.25 -10.02
C ARG A 361 -11.88 21.62 -10.60
N LYS A 362 -12.52 20.73 -9.84
CA LYS A 362 -13.77 20.08 -10.23
C LYS A 362 -14.88 21.14 -10.31
N PRO A 363 -15.47 21.38 -11.50
CA PRO A 363 -16.56 22.34 -11.63
C PRO A 363 -17.84 21.78 -11.00
N GLY A 364 -18.75 22.68 -10.60
CA GLY A 364 -20.12 22.31 -10.21
C GLY A 364 -20.28 21.51 -8.92
N VAL A 365 -19.27 21.47 -8.03
CA VAL A 365 -19.41 20.82 -6.72
C VAL A 365 -20.20 21.71 -5.77
N ALA A 366 -21.36 21.24 -5.30
CA ALA A 366 -22.18 21.99 -4.36
C ALA A 366 -21.47 22.17 -2.99
N PRO A 367 -21.66 23.29 -2.28
CA PRO A 367 -20.98 23.56 -1.02
C PRO A 367 -21.22 22.52 0.09
N ASP A 368 -22.39 21.90 0.11
CA ASP A 368 -22.82 20.88 1.07
C ASP A 368 -22.51 19.45 0.62
N ALA A 369 -22.04 19.28 -0.63
CA ALA A 369 -21.65 17.99 -1.16
C ALA A 369 -20.49 17.40 -0.36
N ALA A 370 -20.58 16.10 -0.12
CA ALA A 370 -19.56 15.32 0.57
C ALA A 370 -19.03 14.18 -0.32
N PRO A 371 -18.46 14.46 -1.51
CA PRO A 371 -17.95 13.39 -2.34
C PRO A 371 -16.76 12.70 -1.65
N ARG A 372 -16.48 11.47 -2.08
CA ARG A 372 -15.35 10.67 -1.60
C ARG A 372 -14.15 10.89 -2.50
N CYS A 373 -12.98 11.07 -1.90
CA CYS A 373 -11.75 11.19 -2.67
C CYS A 373 -11.33 9.83 -3.26
N CYS A 374 -11.16 9.76 -4.57
CA CYS A 374 -10.69 8.57 -5.28
C CYS A 374 -9.25 8.18 -4.92
N LEU A 375 -8.46 9.13 -4.42
CA LEU A 375 -7.09 8.92 -3.93
C LEU A 375 -7.00 8.77 -2.40
N ASN A 376 -8.12 8.54 -1.71
CA ASN A 376 -8.09 8.13 -0.31
C ASN A 376 -7.67 6.65 -0.21
N PRO A 377 -6.68 6.26 0.62
CA PRO A 377 -6.26 4.86 0.77
C PRO A 377 -7.35 3.85 1.14
N ARG A 378 -8.47 4.31 1.69
CA ARG A 378 -9.64 3.48 2.05
C ARG A 378 -10.74 3.51 0.99
N PHE A 379 -10.51 4.18 -0.14
CA PHE A 379 -11.43 4.15 -1.27
C PHE A 379 -11.39 2.77 -1.97
N PRO A 380 -12.53 2.15 -2.32
CA PRO A 380 -12.64 0.84 -2.95
C PRO A 380 -11.68 0.49 -4.09
N ARG A 381 -11.27 1.48 -4.90
CA ARG A 381 -10.35 1.32 -6.04
C ARG A 381 -9.08 2.16 -5.92
N PHE A 382 -8.69 2.52 -4.69
CA PHE A 382 -7.53 3.36 -4.44
C PHE A 382 -6.27 2.85 -5.15
N MET A 383 -5.94 1.56 -5.00
CA MET A 383 -4.72 1.00 -5.58
C MET A 383 -4.72 1.06 -7.11
N THR A 384 -5.86 0.83 -7.75
CA THR A 384 -5.99 0.95 -9.21
C THR A 384 -5.84 2.41 -9.65
N TYR A 385 -6.47 3.36 -8.95
CA TYR A 385 -6.28 4.78 -9.25
C TYR A 385 -4.85 5.25 -9.03
N LEU A 386 -4.21 4.81 -7.95
CA LEU A 386 -2.80 5.11 -7.68
C LEU A 386 -1.91 4.53 -8.78
N GLN A 387 -2.16 3.28 -9.20
CA GLN A 387 -1.43 2.67 -10.31
C GLN A 387 -1.62 3.45 -11.61
N LYS A 388 -2.85 3.84 -11.96
CA LYS A 388 -3.12 4.66 -13.15
C LYS A 388 -2.53 6.05 -13.07
N LEU A 389 -2.44 6.63 -11.88
CA LEU A 389 -1.72 7.88 -11.65
C LEU A 389 -0.21 7.71 -11.82
N LEU A 390 0.36 6.59 -11.36
CA LEU A 390 1.78 6.26 -11.56
C LEU A 390 2.09 5.97 -13.04
N ASP A 391 1.22 5.26 -13.76
CA ASP A 391 1.31 5.08 -15.21
C ASP A 391 1.43 6.45 -15.89
N GLY A 392 0.57 7.38 -15.49
CA GLY A 392 0.58 8.75 -16.00
C GLY A 392 1.81 9.56 -15.59
N TYR A 393 2.34 9.34 -14.39
CA TYR A 393 3.59 9.95 -13.94
C TYR A 393 4.80 9.49 -14.76
N PHE A 394 4.91 8.19 -15.06
CA PHE A 394 6.00 7.67 -15.88
C PHE A 394 5.87 8.13 -17.33
N ALA A 395 4.66 7.97 -17.91
CA ALA A 395 4.39 8.31 -19.31
C ALA A 395 4.13 9.81 -19.59
N GLN A 396 4.04 10.64 -18.54
CA GLN A 396 3.72 12.07 -18.61
C GLN A 396 2.42 12.38 -19.39
N ASN A 397 1.36 11.60 -19.12
CA ASN A 397 0.00 11.83 -19.64
C ASN A 397 -1.05 11.27 -18.66
N THR A 398 -2.35 11.40 -18.95
CA THR A 398 -3.41 10.85 -18.08
C THR A 398 -4.37 9.92 -18.80
N ASP A 399 -4.04 9.42 -19.99
CA ASP A 399 -4.97 8.66 -20.83
C ASP A 399 -5.52 7.43 -20.13
N SER A 400 -4.64 6.63 -19.50
CA SER A 400 -5.04 5.42 -18.78
C SER A 400 -5.90 5.73 -17.54
N LEU A 401 -5.56 6.80 -16.81
CA LEU A 401 -6.31 7.25 -15.65
C LEU A 401 -7.67 7.83 -16.06
N SER A 402 -7.71 8.57 -17.17
CA SER A 402 -8.90 9.19 -17.75
C SER A 402 -9.89 8.14 -18.21
N ALA A 403 -9.45 7.18 -19.04
CA ALA A 403 -10.28 6.08 -19.51
C ALA A 403 -10.87 5.30 -18.33
N PHE A 404 -10.05 4.95 -17.34
CA PHE A 404 -10.50 4.24 -16.16
C PHE A 404 -11.48 5.06 -15.29
N ALA A 405 -11.21 6.36 -15.08
CA ALA A 405 -12.08 7.21 -14.27
C ALA A 405 -13.44 7.47 -14.94
N VAL A 406 -13.47 7.65 -16.27
CA VAL A 406 -14.73 7.79 -17.03
C VAL A 406 -15.61 6.54 -16.87
N GLU A 407 -15.00 5.36 -16.92
CA GLU A 407 -15.74 4.10 -16.87
C GLU A 407 -16.13 3.70 -15.43
N TYR A 408 -15.22 3.82 -14.47
CA TYR A 408 -15.37 3.21 -13.15
C TYR A 408 -15.68 4.19 -12.01
N ALA A 409 -15.50 5.51 -12.16
CA ALA A 409 -15.67 6.42 -11.02
C ALA A 409 -17.10 6.41 -10.47
N GLY A 410 -18.10 6.35 -11.35
CA GLY A 410 -19.52 6.27 -10.97
C GLY A 410 -20.02 4.86 -10.67
N LEU A 411 -19.23 3.84 -10.99
CA LEU A 411 -19.64 2.44 -10.86
C LEU A 411 -19.41 1.97 -9.41
N PRO A 412 -20.45 1.61 -8.64
CA PRO A 412 -20.26 1.12 -7.27
C PRO A 412 -19.59 -0.26 -7.26
N GLN A 413 -18.57 -0.44 -6.41
CA GLN A 413 -17.91 -1.74 -6.25
C GLN A 413 -18.88 -2.79 -5.68
N CYS A 414 -18.79 -4.00 -6.21
CA CYS A 414 -19.51 -5.18 -5.77
C CYS A 414 -19.24 -5.44 -4.28
N LYS A 415 -20.32 -5.43 -3.49
CA LYS A 415 -20.29 -5.76 -2.06
C LYS A 415 -20.42 -7.26 -1.79
N ARG A 416 -20.27 -8.08 -2.84
CA ARG A 416 -20.27 -9.54 -2.78
C ARG A 416 -21.53 -10.07 -2.09
N TYR A 417 -21.38 -10.78 -0.98
CA TYR A 417 -22.46 -11.36 -0.18
C TYR A 417 -23.04 -10.40 0.87
N THR A 418 -22.54 -9.16 1.00
CA THR A 418 -23.18 -8.16 1.84
C THR A 418 -24.53 -7.77 1.26
N LEU A 419 -25.56 -7.76 2.11
CA LEU A 419 -26.90 -7.37 1.71
C LEU A 419 -27.00 -5.85 1.57
N LEU A 420 -27.52 -5.40 0.45
CA LEU A 420 -27.79 -4.01 0.16
C LEU A 420 -29.29 -3.82 -0.08
N LYS A 421 -29.82 -2.76 0.52
CA LYS A 421 -31.17 -2.27 0.32
C LYS A 421 -31.16 -1.05 -0.60
N ASP A 422 -32.23 -0.84 -1.36
CA ASP A 422 -32.46 0.37 -2.17
C ASP A 422 -31.35 0.65 -3.20
N ALA A 423 -30.68 -0.41 -3.66
CA ALA A 423 -29.58 -0.37 -4.62
C ALA A 423 -30.07 -0.71 -6.04
N ALA A 424 -29.28 -0.32 -7.05
CA ALA A 424 -29.53 -0.69 -8.44
C ALA A 424 -29.08 -2.14 -8.69
N TRP A 425 -29.92 -2.93 -9.37
CA TRP A 425 -29.65 -4.32 -9.67
C TRP A 425 -30.00 -4.67 -11.12
N TYR A 426 -29.30 -5.69 -11.62
CA TYR A 426 -29.54 -6.36 -12.89
C TYR A 426 -29.87 -7.84 -12.62
N GLY A 427 -30.29 -8.56 -13.66
CA GLY A 427 -30.54 -10.01 -13.57
C GLY A 427 -32.01 -10.33 -13.32
N TRP A 428 -32.25 -11.33 -12.49
CA TRP A 428 -33.57 -11.92 -12.20
C TRP A 428 -33.89 -11.83 -10.71
N PRO A 429 -35.17 -12.00 -10.30
CA PRO A 429 -35.54 -11.99 -8.88
C PRO A 429 -34.73 -12.98 -8.04
N GLU A 430 -34.49 -14.17 -8.59
CA GLU A 430 -33.74 -15.27 -7.97
C GLU A 430 -32.22 -15.02 -8.04
N CYS A 431 -31.78 -14.22 -9.02
CA CYS A 431 -30.38 -13.99 -9.31
C CYS A 431 -30.06 -12.51 -9.57
N THR A 432 -29.87 -11.77 -8.47
CA THR A 432 -29.53 -10.34 -8.49
C THR A 432 -28.04 -10.09 -8.77
N ILE A 433 -27.76 -9.15 -9.66
CA ILE A 433 -26.42 -8.82 -10.17
C ILE A 433 -26.16 -7.34 -9.93
N CYS A 434 -25.08 -7.00 -9.21
CA CYS A 434 -24.76 -5.60 -8.95
C CYS A 434 -24.23 -4.90 -10.22
N PRO A 435 -24.21 -3.55 -10.27
CA PRO A 435 -23.77 -2.82 -11.45
C PRO A 435 -22.35 -3.18 -11.92
N GLU A 436 -21.40 -3.38 -10.99
CA GLU A 436 -20.03 -3.77 -11.35
C GLU A 436 -19.97 -5.15 -12.00
N CYS A 437 -20.60 -6.18 -11.41
CA CYS A 437 -20.60 -7.51 -12.02
C CYS A 437 -21.37 -7.54 -13.34
N TYR A 438 -22.41 -6.72 -13.50
CA TYR A 438 -23.08 -6.61 -14.79
C TYR A 438 -22.12 -6.03 -15.84
N HIS A 439 -21.47 -4.91 -15.50
CA HIS A 439 -20.56 -4.20 -16.39
C HIS A 439 -19.35 -5.03 -16.80
N GLU A 440 -18.68 -5.70 -15.85
CA GLU A 440 -17.43 -6.42 -16.09
C GLU A 440 -17.61 -7.83 -16.69
N PHE A 441 -18.74 -8.48 -16.45
CA PHE A 441 -18.89 -9.91 -16.76
C PHE A 441 -20.14 -10.25 -17.59
N ILE A 442 -21.25 -9.56 -17.39
CA ILE A 442 -22.52 -9.91 -18.02
C ILE A 442 -22.74 -9.18 -19.35
N ARG A 443 -22.39 -7.89 -19.40
CA ARG A 443 -22.64 -7.04 -20.57
C ARG A 443 -22.06 -7.70 -21.84
N GLY A 444 -22.88 -7.78 -22.88
CA GLY A 444 -22.49 -8.36 -24.18
C GLY A 444 -22.60 -9.89 -24.28
N THR A 445 -23.01 -10.58 -23.21
CA THR A 445 -23.27 -12.03 -23.25
C THR A 445 -24.68 -12.35 -23.76
N ALA A 446 -24.91 -13.61 -24.15
CA ALA A 446 -26.16 -14.06 -24.79
C ALA A 446 -27.41 -13.82 -23.94
N LEU A 447 -27.31 -13.91 -22.60
CA LEU A 447 -28.43 -13.71 -21.68
C LEU A 447 -28.57 -12.28 -21.17
N ALA A 448 -27.66 -11.36 -21.49
CA ALA A 448 -27.64 -10.00 -20.92
C ALA A 448 -28.95 -9.23 -21.18
N ASN A 449 -29.50 -9.36 -22.38
CA ASN A 449 -30.73 -8.69 -22.79
C ASN A 449 -32.00 -9.42 -22.34
N ALA A 450 -31.89 -10.68 -21.89
CA ALA A 450 -33.02 -11.48 -21.41
C ALA A 450 -33.36 -11.23 -19.93
N MET A 451 -32.53 -10.43 -19.23
CA MET A 451 -32.73 -10.13 -17.81
C MET A 451 -33.89 -9.14 -17.61
N PRO A 452 -34.86 -9.43 -16.74
CA PRO A 452 -35.97 -8.53 -16.45
C PRO A 452 -35.51 -7.25 -15.72
N TYR A 453 -34.45 -7.32 -14.92
CA TYR A 453 -33.87 -6.15 -14.28
C TYR A 453 -32.69 -5.61 -15.07
N GLN A 454 -32.78 -4.32 -15.42
CA GLN A 454 -31.79 -3.58 -16.21
C GLN A 454 -31.38 -2.29 -15.49
N GLY A 455 -30.90 -2.42 -14.24
CA GLY A 455 -30.43 -1.28 -13.44
C GLY A 455 -31.51 -0.59 -12.59
N GLY A 456 -32.68 -1.21 -12.43
CA GLY A 456 -33.74 -0.73 -11.56
C GLY A 456 -33.40 -0.85 -10.07
N ARG A 457 -34.06 -0.05 -9.22
CA ARG A 457 -33.91 -0.17 -7.76
C ARG A 457 -34.68 -1.37 -7.22
N TRP A 458 -34.07 -2.09 -6.29
CA TRP A 458 -34.70 -3.20 -5.57
C TRP A 458 -34.90 -2.82 -4.10
N GLU A 459 -36.14 -2.88 -3.62
CA GLU A 459 -36.50 -2.43 -2.26
C GLU A 459 -36.08 -3.41 -1.16
N THR A 460 -35.93 -4.68 -1.49
CA THR A 460 -35.57 -5.72 -0.52
C THR A 460 -34.06 -5.84 -0.39
N SER A 461 -33.55 -6.08 0.82
CA SER A 461 -32.13 -6.33 1.04
C SER A 461 -31.69 -7.61 0.32
N THR A 462 -30.78 -7.50 -0.65
CA THR A 462 -30.23 -8.64 -1.41
C THR A 462 -28.73 -8.50 -1.64
N MET A 463 -28.08 -9.55 -2.14
CA MET A 463 -26.64 -9.59 -2.43
C MET A 463 -26.38 -9.77 -3.94
N CYS A 464 -25.15 -9.52 -4.37
CA CYS A 464 -24.75 -9.92 -5.71
C CYS A 464 -24.59 -11.44 -5.76
N LYS A 465 -25.12 -12.10 -6.79
CA LYS A 465 -24.89 -13.54 -7.04
C LYS A 465 -23.65 -13.77 -7.89
N MET A 466 -23.34 -12.84 -8.78
CA MET A 466 -22.23 -12.95 -9.75
C MET A 466 -20.86 -12.59 -9.17
N TYR A 467 -20.72 -12.42 -7.86
CA TYR A 467 -19.39 -12.43 -7.25
C TYR A 467 -18.86 -13.86 -7.06
N SER A 468 -19.75 -14.87 -6.94
CA SER A 468 -19.35 -16.28 -6.78
C SER A 468 -18.79 -16.82 -8.10
N ARG A 469 -17.65 -17.51 -8.01
CA ARG A 469 -17.02 -18.15 -9.17
C ARG A 469 -17.93 -19.24 -9.74
N ARG A 470 -18.54 -20.07 -8.89
CA ARG A 470 -19.49 -21.09 -9.33
C ARG A 470 -20.71 -20.50 -10.04
N MET A 471 -21.27 -19.41 -9.52
CA MET A 471 -22.39 -18.73 -10.21
C MET A 471 -21.99 -18.20 -11.58
N ARG A 472 -20.77 -17.68 -11.74
CA ARG A 472 -20.25 -17.25 -13.05
C ARG A 472 -20.10 -18.42 -14.01
N THR A 473 -19.64 -19.59 -13.54
CA THR A 473 -19.56 -20.80 -14.37
C THR A 473 -20.95 -21.21 -14.87
N LEU A 474 -21.92 -21.34 -13.97
CA LEU A 474 -23.30 -21.71 -14.33
C LEU A 474 -23.94 -20.69 -15.28
N TYR A 475 -23.61 -19.40 -15.14
CA TYR A 475 -24.06 -18.36 -16.06
C TYR A 475 -23.51 -18.55 -17.48
N LEU A 476 -22.23 -18.89 -17.62
CA LEU A 476 -21.61 -19.16 -18.92
C LEU A 476 -22.17 -20.43 -19.56
N GLU A 477 -22.41 -21.47 -18.76
CA GLU A 477 -23.08 -22.71 -19.21
C GLU A 477 -24.49 -22.40 -19.73
N ALA A 478 -25.26 -21.58 -19.01
CA ALA A 478 -26.57 -21.11 -19.42
C ALA A 478 -26.52 -20.29 -20.72
N CYS A 479 -25.52 -19.42 -20.89
CA CYS A 479 -25.30 -18.66 -22.12
C CYS A 479 -24.94 -19.54 -23.32
N ALA A 480 -24.25 -20.66 -23.09
CA ALA A 480 -23.77 -21.57 -24.14
C ALA A 480 -24.87 -22.51 -24.67
N LYS A 481 -26.01 -22.63 -23.99
CA LYS A 481 -27.17 -23.39 -24.47
C LYS A 481 -27.75 -22.78 -25.75
N ASN A 482 -28.41 -23.59 -26.57
CA ASN A 482 -29.08 -23.15 -27.79
C ASN A 482 -30.55 -23.62 -27.82
N PRO A 483 -31.54 -22.75 -27.54
CA PRO A 483 -31.36 -21.33 -27.20
C PRO A 483 -30.74 -21.14 -25.79
N PRO A 484 -30.14 -19.97 -25.50
CA PRO A 484 -29.64 -19.65 -24.17
C PRO A 484 -30.75 -19.79 -23.12
N ASP A 485 -30.44 -20.43 -21.99
CA ASP A 485 -31.44 -20.79 -20.98
C ASP A 485 -30.86 -20.70 -19.56
N ALA A 486 -31.43 -19.78 -18.76
CA ALA A 486 -31.01 -19.49 -17.40
C ALA A 486 -31.66 -20.39 -16.33
N THR A 487 -32.61 -21.27 -16.68
CA THR A 487 -33.49 -21.95 -15.73
C THR A 487 -32.74 -22.69 -14.61
N GLU A 488 -31.77 -23.53 -14.95
CA GLU A 488 -30.99 -24.29 -13.96
C GLU A 488 -30.13 -23.39 -13.06
N MET A 489 -29.55 -22.33 -13.63
CA MET A 489 -28.75 -21.36 -12.89
C MET A 489 -29.63 -20.59 -11.89
N LEU A 490 -30.84 -20.20 -12.27
CA LEU A 490 -31.79 -19.51 -11.41
C LEU A 490 -32.22 -20.40 -10.22
N ALA A 491 -32.56 -21.66 -10.50
CA ALA A 491 -32.89 -22.64 -9.46
C ALA A 491 -31.72 -22.84 -8.47
N TYR A 492 -30.48 -22.91 -8.99
CA TYR A 492 -29.30 -23.00 -8.14
C TYR A 492 -29.06 -21.72 -7.31
N SER A 493 -29.28 -20.54 -7.89
CA SER A 493 -29.17 -19.25 -7.18
C SER A 493 -30.15 -19.16 -6.01
N GLU A 494 -31.37 -19.65 -6.19
CA GLU A 494 -32.38 -19.71 -5.13
C GLU A 494 -31.95 -20.69 -4.02
N HIS A 495 -31.52 -21.91 -4.39
CA HIS A 495 -30.97 -22.87 -3.43
C HIS A 495 -29.82 -22.27 -2.60
N ARG A 496 -28.87 -21.60 -3.27
CA ARG A 496 -27.74 -20.90 -2.63
C ARG A 496 -28.20 -19.79 -1.67
N THR A 497 -29.27 -19.07 -2.02
CA THR A 497 -29.88 -18.08 -1.12
C THR A 497 -30.40 -18.72 0.16
N GLY A 498 -31.06 -19.88 0.04
CA GLY A 498 -31.51 -20.66 1.18
C GLY A 498 -30.36 -21.12 2.09
N VAL A 499 -29.23 -21.53 1.51
CA VAL A 499 -28.03 -21.88 2.28
C VAL A 499 -27.49 -20.65 3.02
N TYR A 500 -27.33 -19.50 2.35
CA TYR A 500 -26.85 -18.27 2.96
C TYR A 500 -27.65 -17.85 4.21
N VAL A 501 -28.98 -17.95 4.14
CA VAL A 501 -29.87 -17.60 5.27
C VAL A 501 -29.64 -18.54 6.46
N ARG A 502 -29.39 -19.82 6.21
CA ARG A 502 -29.14 -20.82 7.26
C ARG A 502 -27.70 -20.81 7.77
N THR A 503 -26.75 -20.26 7.01
CA THR A 503 -25.33 -20.24 7.35
C THR A 503 -24.83 -18.85 7.73
N ILE A 504 -24.53 -18.00 6.75
CA ILE A 504 -23.84 -16.71 6.95
C ILE A 504 -24.64 -15.75 7.83
N MET A 505 -25.97 -15.67 7.66
CA MET A 505 -26.80 -14.84 8.55
C MET A 505 -26.77 -15.32 10.01
N VAL A 506 -26.75 -16.63 10.22
CA VAL A 506 -26.67 -17.23 11.56
C VAL A 506 -25.30 -16.97 12.17
N ALA A 507 -24.22 -17.18 11.41
CA ALA A 507 -22.86 -16.88 11.83
C ALA A 507 -22.70 -15.40 12.22
N GLN A 508 -23.21 -14.47 11.41
CA GLN A 508 -23.21 -13.04 11.72
C GLN A 508 -23.97 -12.73 13.02
N ARG A 509 -25.12 -13.39 13.27
CA ARG A 509 -25.87 -13.23 14.52
C ARG A 509 -25.06 -13.69 15.73
N ILE A 510 -24.39 -14.84 15.64
CA ILE A 510 -23.50 -15.36 16.70
C ILE A 510 -22.39 -14.34 16.99
N LEU A 511 -21.72 -13.82 15.96
CA LEU A 511 -20.65 -12.84 16.12
C LEU A 511 -21.13 -11.52 16.76
N VAL A 512 -22.32 -11.04 16.39
CA VAL A 512 -22.93 -9.85 17.02
C VAL A 512 -23.24 -10.12 18.50
N GLN A 513 -23.78 -11.29 18.84
CA GLN A 513 -24.04 -11.67 20.22
C GLN A 513 -22.75 -11.75 21.06
N GLN A 514 -21.68 -12.33 20.51
CA GLN A 514 -20.37 -12.35 21.17
C GLN A 514 -19.83 -10.94 21.41
N ARG A 515 -19.98 -10.03 20.44
CA ARG A 515 -19.55 -8.63 20.59
C ARG A 515 -20.32 -7.90 21.69
N LEU A 516 -21.64 -8.11 21.77
CA LEU A 516 -22.48 -7.54 22.82
C LEU A 516 -22.09 -8.09 24.20
N ALA A 517 -21.88 -9.40 24.31
CA ALA A 517 -21.45 -10.04 25.56
C ALA A 517 -20.07 -9.55 26.02
N LEU A 518 -19.13 -9.34 25.09
CA LEU A 518 -17.83 -8.74 25.40
C LEU A 518 -17.98 -7.29 25.91
N GLY A 519 -18.84 -6.49 25.28
CA GLY A 519 -19.13 -5.13 25.75
C GLY A 519 -19.72 -5.11 27.16
N GLU A 520 -20.64 -6.04 27.45
CA GLU A 520 -21.21 -6.19 28.78
C GLU A 520 -20.16 -6.61 29.82
N GLN A 521 -19.27 -7.53 29.47
CA GLN A 521 -18.15 -7.94 30.33
C GLN A 521 -17.23 -6.77 30.67
N GLN A 522 -16.92 -5.90 29.70
CA GLN A 522 -16.11 -4.69 29.93
C GLN A 522 -16.82 -3.71 30.88
N ARG A 523 -18.14 -3.52 30.70
CA ARG A 523 -18.97 -2.68 31.57
C ARG A 523 -18.97 -3.19 33.01
N LEU A 524 -19.17 -4.50 33.21
CA LEU A 524 -19.17 -5.13 34.53
C LEU A 524 -17.80 -5.04 35.21
N ASN A 525 -16.70 -5.19 34.47
CA ASN A 525 -15.36 -4.98 35.00
C ASN A 525 -15.14 -3.53 35.47
N ALA A 526 -15.59 -2.54 34.70
CA ALA A 526 -15.50 -1.14 35.10
C ALA A 526 -16.29 -0.85 36.39
N GLN A 527 -17.49 -1.42 36.53
CA GLN A 527 -18.28 -1.33 37.75
C GLN A 527 -17.57 -2.02 38.93
N SER A 528 -17.02 -3.21 38.72
CA SER A 528 -16.26 -3.93 39.74
C SER A 528 -15.12 -3.07 40.30
N LEU A 529 -14.30 -2.48 39.42
CA LEU A 529 -13.19 -1.60 39.80
C LEU A 529 -13.66 -0.35 40.54
N PHE A 530 -14.73 0.30 40.06
CA PHE A 530 -15.29 1.49 40.70
C PHE A 530 -15.72 1.18 42.13
N TYR A 531 -16.55 0.15 42.33
CA TYR A 531 -17.09 -0.21 43.64
C TYR A 531 -16.02 -0.73 44.61
N THR A 532 -15.04 -1.49 44.11
CA THR A 532 -13.89 -1.90 44.93
C THR A 532 -13.05 -0.69 45.36
N SER A 533 -12.82 0.28 44.46
CA SER A 533 -12.02 1.47 44.77
C SER A 533 -12.67 2.35 45.84
N ILE A 534 -13.96 2.68 45.68
CA ILE A 534 -14.70 3.47 46.69
C ILE A 534 -14.84 2.70 48.00
N GLY A 535 -15.02 1.38 47.94
CA GLY A 535 -15.10 0.53 49.12
C GLY A 535 -13.81 0.52 49.92
N ASN A 536 -12.65 0.43 49.25
CA ASN A 536 -11.34 0.52 49.91
C ASN A 536 -11.09 1.91 50.49
N ALA A 537 -11.44 2.98 49.77
CA ALA A 537 -11.33 4.34 50.27
C ALA A 537 -12.20 4.55 51.52
N HIS A 538 -13.43 4.05 51.50
CA HIS A 538 -14.35 4.11 52.64
C HIS A 538 -13.79 3.37 53.86
N ALA A 539 -13.31 2.13 53.68
CA ALA A 539 -12.72 1.35 54.77
C ALA A 539 -11.50 2.04 55.40
N ASN A 540 -10.61 2.59 54.57
CA ASN A 540 -9.44 3.33 55.04
C ASN A 540 -9.79 4.63 55.77
N THR A 541 -10.92 5.26 55.45
CA THR A 541 -11.31 6.56 56.04
C THR A 541 -12.10 6.40 57.33
N VAL A 542 -13.03 5.45 57.37
CA VAL A 542 -13.98 5.28 58.47
C VAL A 542 -13.51 4.23 59.49
N GLY A 543 -12.56 3.36 59.11
CA GLY A 543 -12.12 2.23 59.91
C GLY A 543 -13.11 1.05 59.86
N SER A 544 -12.66 -0.14 60.26
CA SER A 544 -13.50 -1.34 60.24
C SER A 544 -14.54 -1.31 61.36
N SER A 545 -15.81 -1.55 60.99
CA SER A 545 -16.94 -1.57 61.95
C SER A 545 -16.99 -2.82 62.83
N GLY A 546 -16.07 -3.77 62.66
CA GLY A 546 -16.07 -5.08 63.32
C GLY A 546 -17.04 -6.10 62.70
N TRP A 547 -17.94 -5.67 61.81
CA TRP A 547 -18.84 -6.52 61.03
C TRP A 547 -18.34 -6.68 59.60
N THR A 548 -18.49 -7.88 59.04
CA THR A 548 -18.16 -8.15 57.63
C THR A 548 -19.40 -8.41 56.81
N TYR A 549 -19.31 -8.07 55.53
CA TYR A 549 -20.32 -8.25 54.51
C TYR A 549 -20.00 -9.49 53.68
N GLY A 550 -21.04 -10.14 53.17
CA GLY A 550 -20.89 -11.31 52.33
C GLY A 550 -22.19 -11.66 51.62
N ALA A 551 -22.08 -12.46 50.57
CA ALA A 551 -23.22 -13.01 49.86
C ALA A 551 -22.89 -14.40 49.34
N ALA A 552 -23.89 -15.29 49.40
CA ALA A 552 -23.78 -16.63 48.86
C ALA A 552 -23.38 -16.59 47.38
N GLY A 553 -22.41 -17.41 47.00
CA GLY A 553 -21.88 -17.47 45.64
C GLY A 553 -20.94 -16.34 45.24
N VAL A 554 -20.66 -15.34 46.08
CA VAL A 554 -19.69 -14.26 45.81
C VAL A 554 -18.48 -14.35 46.74
N GLY A 555 -18.73 -14.59 48.04
CA GLY A 555 -17.73 -14.62 49.09
C GLY A 555 -18.21 -13.92 50.37
N TYR A 556 -17.47 -14.08 51.46
CA TYR A 556 -17.70 -13.43 52.75
C TYR A 556 -16.42 -12.74 53.22
N GLY A 557 -16.53 -11.78 54.15
CA GLY A 557 -15.37 -11.10 54.74
C GLY A 557 -15.06 -9.71 54.17
N PHE A 558 -15.99 -9.09 53.43
CA PHE A 558 -15.81 -7.72 52.93
C PHE A 558 -16.05 -6.70 54.04
N GLU A 559 -15.31 -5.60 54.08
CA GLU A 559 -15.37 -4.61 55.17
C GLU A 559 -16.57 -3.65 55.04
N ASN A 560 -17.13 -3.52 53.83
CA ASN A 560 -18.33 -2.74 53.56
C ASN A 560 -19.14 -3.28 52.37
N SER A 561 -20.36 -2.77 52.19
CA SER A 561 -21.27 -3.16 51.11
C SER A 561 -20.72 -2.85 49.71
N MET A 562 -19.92 -1.78 49.56
CA MET A 562 -19.36 -1.38 48.26
C MET A 562 -18.30 -2.37 47.79
N GLN A 563 -17.45 -2.89 48.69
CA GLN A 563 -16.53 -3.99 48.36
C GLN A 563 -17.29 -5.26 47.94
N LEU A 564 -18.40 -5.59 48.62
CA LEU A 564 -19.25 -6.72 48.24
C LEU A 564 -19.88 -6.51 46.85
N ASP A 565 -20.35 -5.31 46.52
CA ASP A 565 -20.88 -4.99 45.19
C ASP A 565 -19.79 -5.04 44.11
N GLY A 566 -18.58 -4.57 44.41
CA GLY A 566 -17.41 -4.72 43.53
C GLY A 566 -17.12 -6.20 43.22
N ALA A 567 -17.18 -7.06 44.23
CA ALA A 567 -17.01 -8.50 44.06
C ALA A 567 -18.16 -9.17 43.27
N ARG A 568 -19.41 -8.71 43.46
CA ARG A 568 -20.58 -9.17 42.69
C ARG A 568 -20.42 -8.89 41.21
N TYR A 569 -20.10 -7.64 40.85
CA TYR A 569 -19.87 -7.27 39.44
C TYR A 569 -18.68 -8.03 38.83
N GLY A 570 -17.59 -8.21 39.59
CA GLY A 570 -16.43 -8.98 39.14
C GLY A 570 -16.72 -10.47 38.96
N LYS A 571 -17.69 -11.03 39.69
CA LYS A 571 -18.19 -12.39 39.45
C LYS A 571 -19.05 -12.47 38.19
N GLN A 572 -20.01 -11.56 38.02
CA GLN A 572 -20.85 -11.49 36.83
C GLN A 572 -20.00 -11.33 35.55
N ALA A 573 -18.96 -10.48 35.61
CA ALA A 573 -18.01 -10.32 34.50
C ALA A 573 -17.30 -11.63 34.12
N ARG A 574 -16.93 -12.45 35.12
CA ARG A 574 -16.30 -13.77 34.90
C ARG A 574 -17.29 -14.79 34.33
N GLU A 575 -18.55 -14.76 34.76
CA GLU A 575 -19.62 -15.62 34.22
C GLU A 575 -19.91 -15.29 32.75
N VAL A 576 -20.00 -14.00 32.39
CA VAL A 576 -20.11 -13.56 30.99
C VAL A 576 -18.85 -13.93 30.20
N ALA A 577 -17.65 -13.75 30.77
CA ALA A 577 -16.41 -14.14 30.10
C ALA A 577 -16.39 -15.63 29.76
N ALA A 578 -16.82 -16.50 30.69
CA ALA A 578 -16.86 -17.95 30.48
C ALA A 578 -17.83 -18.38 29.36
N SER A 579 -18.93 -17.64 29.16
CA SER A 579 -19.85 -17.93 28.04
C SER A 579 -19.28 -17.46 26.70
N VAL A 580 -18.58 -16.31 26.66
CA VAL A 580 -17.94 -15.78 25.45
C VAL A 580 -16.72 -16.61 25.02
N THR A 581 -15.91 -17.10 25.98
CA THR A 581 -14.70 -17.88 25.70
C THR A 581 -14.96 -19.37 25.48
N SER A 582 -16.23 -19.81 25.56
CA SER A 582 -16.59 -21.17 25.19
C SER A 582 -16.30 -21.38 23.70
N GLY A 583 -15.37 -22.29 23.38
CA GLY A 583 -14.95 -22.57 21.99
C GLY A 583 -16.08 -23.09 21.07
N SER A 584 -17.27 -23.34 21.61
CA SER A 584 -18.45 -23.80 20.89
C SER A 584 -18.94 -22.81 19.84
N ALA A 585 -18.98 -21.51 20.16
CA ALA A 585 -19.45 -20.48 19.22
C ALA A 585 -18.49 -20.32 18.03
N THR A 586 -17.18 -20.37 18.27
CA THR A 586 -16.16 -20.33 17.21
C THR A 586 -16.24 -21.56 16.31
N MET A 587 -16.38 -22.76 16.88
CA MET A 587 -16.57 -23.99 16.09
C MET A 587 -17.88 -23.96 15.30
N GLN A 588 -18.96 -23.44 15.88
CA GLN A 588 -20.24 -23.31 15.20
C GLN A 588 -20.16 -22.34 14.01
N VAL A 589 -19.51 -21.19 14.17
CA VAL A 589 -19.27 -20.24 13.07
C VAL A 589 -18.45 -20.90 11.96
N ALA A 590 -17.36 -21.60 12.31
CA ALA A 590 -16.51 -22.28 11.34
C ALA A 590 -17.27 -23.36 10.55
N GLU A 591 -18.15 -24.13 11.20
CA GLU A 591 -18.98 -25.12 10.51
C GLU A 591 -20.00 -24.47 9.57
N LEU A 592 -20.62 -23.35 9.98
CA LEU A 592 -21.54 -22.60 9.11
C LEU A 592 -20.80 -22.00 7.90
N GLU A 593 -19.59 -21.50 8.08
CA GLU A 593 -18.73 -21.01 6.99
C GLU A 593 -18.36 -22.14 6.02
N ARG A 594 -17.97 -23.32 6.53
CA ARG A 594 -17.70 -24.52 5.72
C ARG A 594 -18.91 -24.93 4.89
N GLN A 595 -20.12 -24.85 5.45
CA GLN A 595 -21.35 -25.14 4.72
C GLN A 595 -21.65 -24.14 3.61
N TRP A 596 -21.29 -22.87 3.81
CA TRP A 596 -21.38 -21.86 2.76
C TRP A 596 -20.38 -22.12 1.62
N GLU A 597 -19.14 -22.48 1.96
CA GLU A 597 -18.10 -22.78 0.97
C GLU A 597 -18.48 -23.93 0.02
N MET A 598 -19.29 -24.90 0.46
CA MET A 598 -19.77 -25.99 -0.41
C MET A 598 -20.64 -25.51 -1.60
N VAL A 599 -21.17 -24.28 -1.53
CA VAL A 599 -22.02 -23.68 -2.59
C VAL A 599 -21.38 -22.48 -3.29
N GLU A 600 -20.13 -22.14 -2.97
CA GLU A 600 -19.34 -21.08 -3.62
C GLU A 600 -18.44 -21.61 -4.75
#